data_AF-A0A4Q3V1S9-F1
#
_entry.id   AF-A0A4Q3V1S9-F1
#
_cell.length_a   1.000
_cell.length_b   1.000
_cell.length_c   1.000
_cell.angle_alpha   90.00
_cell.angle_beta   90.00
_cell.angle_gamma   90.00
#
_symmetry.space_group_name_H-M   'P 1'
#
loop_
_entity.id
_entity.type
_entity.pdbx_description
1 polymer ?
#
loop_
_entity_poly.entity_id
_entity_poly.type
_entity_poly.pdbx_seq_one_letter_code
_entity_poly.pdbx_strand_id
1 'polypeptide(L)'
;DVRVRQAVAEAIDIDNIVDNLLGGVNQKANGIVPPGVLGYRESGQKLLTYNPENARKKLAEAGYPEGKGLPVFEMMFREGRPDIALVAQQVASDLKKNLNMTVNLRTMEWRAYLEKHNKKEMNFFHMRWGADYLDAENFLSTLLASYGNENKLYYANPAYDALCREADTIQDEAKRKELYAKAEDIVLQDAPFVPIYFQRDAELISPRVKGLRESVFGHLPHTTVTLE
;
A
#
# COMPACT_ATOMS: atom_id res chain seq x y z
N ASP A 1 -14.31 -10.33 6.72
CA ASP A 1 -14.43 -9.81 8.09
C ASP A 1 -13.31 -8.80 8.33
N VAL A 2 -13.61 -7.64 8.94
CA VAL A 2 -12.60 -6.58 9.21
C VAL A 2 -11.53 -7.05 10.19
N ARG A 3 -11.89 -7.90 11.17
CA ARG A 3 -10.97 -8.40 12.19
C ARG A 3 -9.90 -9.30 11.60
N VAL A 4 -10.25 -10.10 10.58
CA VAL A 4 -9.28 -10.93 9.85
C VAL A 4 -8.28 -10.03 9.11
N ARG A 5 -8.76 -8.97 8.44
CA ARG A 5 -7.87 -8.04 7.73
C ARG A 5 -6.94 -7.27 8.66
N GLN A 6 -7.47 -6.78 9.78
CA GLN A 6 -6.67 -6.15 10.82
C GLN A 6 -5.64 -7.12 11.42
N ALA A 7 -6.01 -8.38 11.65
CA ALA A 7 -5.07 -9.39 12.12
C ALA A 7 -3.93 -9.61 11.12
N VAL A 8 -4.24 -9.67 9.81
CA VAL A 8 -3.21 -9.77 8.77
C VAL A 8 -2.29 -8.55 8.79
N ALA A 9 -2.83 -7.33 8.88
CA ALA A 9 -2.04 -6.10 8.93
C ALA A 9 -1.08 -6.06 10.13
N GLU A 10 -1.57 -6.39 11.32
CA GLU A 10 -0.78 -6.37 12.56
C GLU A 10 0.22 -7.54 12.67
N ALA A 11 0.05 -8.57 11.84
CA ALA A 11 0.94 -9.74 11.83
C ALA A 11 2.15 -9.57 10.91
N ILE A 12 2.24 -8.50 10.11
CA ILE A 12 3.33 -8.24 9.17
C ILE A 12 4.34 -7.28 9.80
N ASP A 13 5.61 -7.68 9.85
CA ASP A 13 6.69 -6.85 10.42
C ASP A 13 7.27 -5.92 9.34
N ILE A 14 6.60 -4.76 9.15
CA ILE A 14 6.99 -3.75 8.16
C ILE A 14 8.41 -3.21 8.46
N ASP A 15 8.77 -3.08 9.73
CA ASP A 15 10.10 -2.60 10.13
C ASP A 15 11.18 -3.57 9.64
N ASN A 16 11.01 -4.86 9.89
CA ASN A 16 11.93 -5.88 9.40
C ASN A 16 11.99 -5.95 7.87
N ILE A 17 10.84 -5.84 7.19
CA ILE A 17 10.79 -5.80 5.72
C ILE A 17 11.61 -4.63 5.18
N VAL A 18 11.38 -3.42 5.70
CA VAL A 18 11.99 -2.21 5.12
C VAL A 18 13.45 -2.06 5.52
N ASP A 19 13.79 -2.23 6.80
CA ASP A 19 15.12 -1.94 7.31
C ASP A 19 16.10 -3.07 7.02
N ASN A 20 15.71 -4.32 7.29
CA ASN A 20 16.62 -5.46 7.22
C ASN A 20 16.58 -6.13 5.85
N LEU A 21 15.38 -6.45 5.36
CA LEU A 21 15.22 -7.24 4.13
C LEU A 21 15.47 -6.42 2.87
N LEU A 22 15.00 -5.18 2.83
CA LEU A 22 15.18 -4.25 1.71
C LEU A 22 16.35 -3.27 1.91
N GLY A 23 17.11 -3.40 3.00
CA GLY A 23 18.33 -2.62 3.24
C GLY A 23 18.11 -1.15 3.59
N GLY A 24 16.92 -0.76 4.07
CA GLY A 24 16.65 0.56 4.64
C GLY A 24 16.58 1.71 3.64
N VAL A 25 16.60 1.43 2.33
CA VAL A 25 16.56 2.48 1.29
C VAL A 25 15.17 3.09 1.11
N ASN A 26 14.12 2.31 1.34
CA ASN A 26 12.74 2.75 1.19
C ASN A 26 12.24 3.43 2.47
N GLN A 27 11.25 4.31 2.33
CA GLN A 27 10.57 4.87 3.49
C GLN A 27 9.43 3.96 3.93
N LYS A 28 9.37 3.61 5.22
CA LYS A 28 8.24 2.87 5.79
C LYS A 28 6.94 3.62 5.54
N ALA A 29 5.92 2.90 5.08
CA ALA A 29 4.62 3.51 4.88
C ALA A 29 4.00 3.84 6.25
N ASN A 30 3.56 5.07 6.41
CA ASN A 30 2.83 5.54 7.59
C ASN A 30 1.40 5.97 7.24
N GLY A 31 0.89 5.51 6.11
CA GLY A 31 -0.40 5.89 5.54
C GLY A 31 -0.51 5.34 4.12
N ILE A 32 -1.57 5.74 3.44
CA ILE A 32 -1.83 5.39 2.04
C ILE A 32 -1.29 6.48 1.12
N VAL A 33 -1.45 7.74 1.51
CA VAL A 33 -0.91 8.88 0.76
C VAL A 33 0.60 8.99 1.03
N PRO A 34 1.47 9.04 0.00
CA PRO A 34 2.91 9.13 0.18
C PRO A 34 3.41 10.57 0.44
N PRO A 35 4.62 10.75 1.00
CA PRO A 35 5.25 12.05 1.14
C PRO A 35 5.36 12.78 -0.20
N GLY A 36 5.17 14.11 -0.18
CA GLY A 36 5.20 14.95 -1.39
C GLY A 36 3.87 15.04 -2.14
N VAL A 37 2.86 14.26 -1.75
CA VAL A 37 1.48 14.37 -2.25
C VAL A 37 0.64 15.26 -1.35
N LEU A 38 -0.20 16.10 -1.95
CA LEU A 38 -1.11 16.96 -1.22
C LEU A 38 -2.10 16.11 -0.40
N GLY A 39 -2.06 16.26 0.94
CA GLY A 39 -2.86 15.45 1.86
C GLY A 39 -2.07 14.40 2.64
N TYR A 40 -0.77 14.27 2.37
CA TYR A 40 0.13 13.47 3.19
C TYR A 40 0.08 13.88 4.67
N ARG A 41 0.11 12.88 5.56
CA ARG A 41 0.17 13.06 7.01
C ARG A 41 1.19 12.12 7.64
N GLU A 42 2.05 12.65 8.49
CA GLU A 42 3.01 11.83 9.24
C GLU A 42 2.32 10.93 10.28
N SER A 43 1.14 11.33 10.76
CA SER A 43 0.46 10.71 11.91
C SER A 43 -0.22 9.37 11.64
N GLY A 44 -0.35 8.91 10.39
CA GLY A 44 -1.08 7.68 10.06
C GLY A 44 -0.38 6.40 10.57
N GLN A 45 0.89 6.48 10.99
CA GLN A 45 1.70 5.35 11.45
C GLN A 45 1.05 4.55 12.59
N LYS A 46 0.26 5.21 13.44
CA LYS A 46 -0.32 4.58 14.64
C LYS A 46 -1.26 3.41 14.32
N LEU A 47 -1.85 3.40 13.13
CA LEU A 47 -2.79 2.35 12.69
C LEU A 47 -2.09 1.18 11.99
N LEU A 48 -0.77 1.26 11.77
CA LEU A 48 0.05 0.25 11.07
C LEU A 48 1.06 -0.43 12.00
N THR A 49 0.68 -0.65 13.27
CA THR A 49 1.60 -1.16 14.29
C THR A 49 1.68 -2.69 14.24
N TYR A 50 2.90 -3.23 14.17
CA TYR A 50 3.17 -4.67 14.30
C TYR A 50 2.80 -5.16 15.71
N ASN A 51 1.80 -6.02 15.82
CA ASN A 51 1.33 -6.59 17.08
C ASN A 51 0.77 -8.02 16.89
N PRO A 52 1.63 -9.04 16.83
CA PRO A 52 1.22 -10.44 16.67
C PRO A 52 0.25 -10.95 17.75
N GLU A 53 0.35 -10.44 18.97
CA GLU A 53 -0.52 -10.86 20.08
C GLU A 53 -1.97 -10.40 19.85
N ASN A 54 -2.15 -9.13 19.53
CA ASN A 54 -3.46 -8.57 19.20
C ASN A 54 -4.00 -9.15 17.89
N ALA A 55 -3.13 -9.40 16.91
CA ALA A 55 -3.49 -10.07 15.66
C ALA A 55 -4.10 -11.45 15.90
N ARG A 56 -3.48 -12.29 16.76
CA ARG A 56 -4.03 -13.60 17.15
C ARG A 56 -5.38 -13.48 17.86
N LYS A 57 -5.53 -12.48 18.74
CA LYS A 57 -6.79 -12.23 19.45
C LYS A 57 -7.92 -11.88 18.47
N LYS A 58 -7.70 -10.93 17.56
CA LYS A 58 -8.66 -10.54 16.52
C LYS A 58 -9.05 -11.71 15.61
N LEU A 59 -8.07 -12.54 15.25
CA LEU A 59 -8.31 -13.72 14.43
C LEU A 59 -9.16 -14.77 15.16
N ALA A 60 -8.92 -14.98 16.45
CA ALA A 60 -9.76 -15.87 17.28
C ALA A 60 -11.18 -15.32 17.45
N GLU A 61 -11.35 -14.02 17.69
CA GLU A 61 -12.67 -13.35 17.76
C GLU A 61 -13.44 -13.44 16.43
N ALA A 62 -12.72 -13.50 15.31
CA ALA A 62 -13.29 -13.75 13.99
C ALA A 62 -13.68 -15.22 13.73
N GLY A 63 -13.48 -16.10 14.70
CA GLY A 63 -13.83 -17.53 14.60
C GLY A 63 -12.70 -18.44 14.13
N TYR A 64 -11.46 -17.94 14.05
CA TYR A 64 -10.30 -18.70 13.58
C TYR A 64 -9.20 -18.81 14.66
N PRO A 65 -9.50 -19.38 15.84
CA PRO A 65 -8.51 -19.52 16.91
C PRO A 65 -7.31 -20.35 16.42
N GLU A 66 -6.09 -19.85 16.65
CA GLU A 66 -4.84 -20.46 16.19
C GLU A 66 -4.79 -20.72 14.67
N GLY A 67 -5.56 -19.93 13.89
CA GLY A 67 -5.68 -20.08 12.43
C GLY A 67 -6.52 -21.28 11.98
N LYS A 68 -7.15 -22.02 12.90
CA LYS A 68 -7.99 -23.19 12.56
C LYS A 68 -9.21 -22.75 11.75
N GLY A 69 -9.46 -23.46 10.65
CA GLY A 69 -10.58 -23.17 9.74
C GLY A 69 -10.28 -22.12 8.67
N LEU A 70 -9.10 -21.48 8.69
CA LEU A 70 -8.67 -20.63 7.58
C LEU A 70 -8.42 -21.48 6.32
N PRO A 71 -8.79 -20.99 5.13
CA PRO A 71 -8.37 -21.61 3.88
C PRO A 71 -6.86 -21.41 3.66
N VAL A 72 -6.30 -22.16 2.73
CA VAL A 72 -5.00 -21.83 2.15
C VAL A 72 -5.19 -20.65 1.21
N PHE A 73 -4.43 -19.59 1.42
CA PHE A 73 -4.46 -18.41 0.56
C PHE A 73 -3.41 -18.54 -0.55
N GLU A 74 -3.68 -17.93 -1.70
CA GLU A 74 -2.70 -17.74 -2.76
C GLU A 74 -2.43 -16.24 -2.88
N MET A 75 -1.20 -15.81 -2.63
CA MET A 75 -0.76 -14.43 -2.81
C MET A 75 -0.12 -14.27 -4.17
N MET A 76 -0.76 -13.48 -5.05
CA MET A 76 -0.24 -13.19 -6.38
C MET A 76 0.66 -11.95 -6.40
N PHE A 77 1.76 -12.01 -7.12
CA PHE A 77 2.65 -10.86 -7.32
C PHE A 77 3.32 -10.90 -8.70
N ARG A 78 3.80 -9.75 -9.16
CA ARG A 78 4.47 -9.60 -10.45
C ARG A 78 5.88 -10.19 -10.41
N GLU A 79 6.26 -10.90 -11.48
CA GLU A 79 7.63 -11.37 -11.68
C GLU A 79 8.64 -10.27 -12.06
N GLY A 80 9.94 -10.60 -12.09
CA GLY A 80 10.99 -9.70 -12.57
C GLY A 80 11.30 -8.52 -11.63
N ARG A 81 10.87 -8.62 -10.36
CA ARG A 81 11.07 -7.62 -9.31
C ARG A 81 11.56 -8.31 -8.03
N PRO A 82 12.89 -8.37 -7.77
CA PRO A 82 13.45 -9.11 -6.64
C PRO A 82 12.95 -8.61 -5.27
N ASP A 83 12.81 -7.30 -5.12
CA ASP A 83 12.23 -6.64 -3.95
C ASP A 83 10.80 -7.09 -3.67
N ILE A 84 9.95 -7.19 -4.70
CA ILE A 84 8.57 -7.69 -4.57
C ILE A 84 8.57 -9.17 -4.14
N ALA A 85 9.46 -9.99 -4.69
CA ALA A 85 9.57 -11.40 -4.30
C ALA A 85 9.98 -11.57 -2.84
N LEU A 86 10.95 -10.78 -2.37
CA LEU A 86 11.38 -10.76 -0.96
C LEU A 86 10.23 -10.34 -0.04
N VAL A 87 9.50 -9.28 -0.38
CA VAL A 87 8.33 -8.83 0.38
C VAL A 87 7.27 -9.92 0.46
N ALA A 88 6.92 -10.57 -0.65
CA ALA A 88 5.91 -11.63 -0.66
C ALA A 88 6.33 -12.84 0.20
N GLN A 89 7.60 -13.22 0.16
CA GLN A 89 8.18 -14.28 1.01
C GLN A 89 8.11 -13.92 2.49
N GLN A 90 8.48 -12.69 2.86
CA GLN A 90 8.45 -12.26 4.24
C GLN A 90 7.02 -12.15 4.77
N VAL A 91 6.08 -11.61 3.98
CA VAL A 91 4.66 -11.58 4.33
C VAL A 91 4.11 -12.99 4.56
N ALA A 92 4.38 -13.94 3.68
CA ALA A 92 3.95 -15.33 3.88
C ALA A 92 4.57 -15.97 5.14
N SER A 93 5.85 -15.70 5.40
CA SER A 93 6.57 -16.15 6.60
C SER A 93 5.96 -15.59 7.88
N ASP A 94 5.72 -14.28 7.92
CA ASP A 94 5.14 -13.58 9.07
C ASP A 94 3.72 -14.09 9.37
N LEU A 95 2.89 -14.23 8.35
CA LEU A 95 1.52 -14.73 8.50
C LEU A 95 1.50 -16.19 8.96
N LYS A 96 2.44 -17.02 8.48
CA LYS A 96 2.59 -18.40 8.97
C LYS A 96 3.04 -18.43 10.43
N LYS A 97 4.06 -17.66 10.78
CA LYS A 97 4.64 -17.59 12.13
C LYS A 97 3.64 -17.05 13.15
N ASN A 98 2.96 -15.96 12.82
CA ASN A 98 2.19 -15.17 13.78
C ASN A 98 0.73 -15.63 13.89
N LEU A 99 0.16 -16.15 12.80
CA LEU A 99 -1.27 -16.50 12.69
C LEU A 99 -1.54 -17.95 12.27
N ASN A 100 -0.49 -18.74 12.01
CA ASN A 100 -0.61 -20.07 11.40
C ASN A 100 -1.35 -20.08 10.05
N MET A 101 -1.38 -18.93 9.36
CA MET A 101 -2.05 -18.79 8.07
C MET A 101 -1.12 -19.27 6.96
N THR A 102 -1.56 -20.25 6.17
CA THR A 102 -0.78 -20.78 5.04
C THR A 102 -1.04 -19.93 3.80
N VAL A 103 0.03 -19.36 3.24
CA VAL A 103 0.00 -18.52 2.03
C VAL A 103 0.93 -19.12 0.98
N ASN A 104 0.37 -19.58 -0.13
CA ASN A 104 1.11 -20.02 -1.29
C ASN A 104 1.45 -18.81 -2.16
N LEU A 105 2.69 -18.73 -2.61
CA LEU A 105 3.18 -17.63 -3.43
C LEU A 105 3.03 -17.96 -4.92
N ARG A 106 2.39 -17.06 -5.67
CA ARG A 106 2.22 -17.20 -7.12
C ARG A 106 2.74 -15.97 -7.85
N THR A 107 3.86 -16.16 -8.55
CA THR A 107 4.40 -15.15 -9.46
C THR A 107 3.70 -15.19 -10.81
N MET A 108 3.61 -14.04 -11.49
CA MET A 108 3.01 -13.93 -12.82
C MET A 108 3.74 -12.91 -13.71
N GLU A 109 3.77 -13.18 -15.01
CA GLU A 109 4.13 -12.19 -16.03
C GLU A 109 3.21 -10.96 -15.93
N TRP A 110 3.77 -9.76 -16.12
CA TRP A 110 3.12 -8.50 -15.79
C TRP A 110 1.83 -8.24 -16.55
N ARG A 111 1.78 -8.52 -17.85
CA ARG A 111 0.56 -8.31 -18.65
C ARG A 111 -0.56 -9.25 -18.19
N ALA A 112 -0.25 -10.53 -17.98
CA ALA A 112 -1.22 -11.49 -17.44
C ALA A 112 -1.67 -11.12 -16.01
N TYR A 113 -0.75 -10.61 -15.19
CA TYR A 113 -1.03 -10.13 -13.85
C TYR A 113 -2.01 -8.94 -13.87
N LEU A 114 -1.74 -7.92 -14.69
CA LEU A 114 -2.62 -6.77 -14.86
C LEU A 114 -4.01 -7.15 -15.39
N GLU A 115 -4.09 -8.08 -16.34
CA GLU A 115 -5.38 -8.54 -16.85
C GLU A 115 -6.26 -9.11 -15.73
N LYS A 116 -5.68 -9.96 -14.87
CA LYS A 116 -6.37 -10.53 -13.72
C LYS A 116 -6.71 -9.49 -12.65
N HIS A 117 -5.78 -8.58 -12.35
CA HIS A 117 -6.01 -7.47 -11.43
C HIS A 117 -7.19 -6.60 -11.88
N ASN A 118 -7.21 -6.23 -13.17
CA ASN A 118 -8.24 -5.37 -13.75
C ASN A 118 -9.61 -6.06 -13.84
N LYS A 119 -9.63 -7.38 -14.05
CA LYS A 119 -10.84 -8.22 -13.94
C LYS A 119 -11.24 -8.52 -12.49
N LYS A 120 -10.47 -8.06 -11.50
CA LYS A 120 -10.69 -8.28 -10.07
C LYS A 120 -10.78 -9.78 -9.71
N GLU A 121 -9.93 -10.60 -10.33
CA GLU A 121 -9.84 -12.05 -10.13
C GLU A 121 -8.80 -12.44 -9.05
N MET A 122 -8.26 -11.46 -8.32
CA MET A 122 -7.21 -11.65 -7.32
C MET A 122 -7.76 -11.34 -5.92
N ASN A 123 -7.77 -12.34 -5.05
CA ASN A 123 -8.29 -12.19 -3.67
C ASN A 123 -7.21 -11.75 -2.68
N PHE A 124 -5.94 -12.06 -2.96
CA PHE A 124 -4.81 -11.67 -2.13
C PHE A 124 -3.58 -11.47 -3.03
N PHE A 125 -3.00 -10.27 -3.02
CA PHE A 125 -1.97 -9.89 -3.98
C PHE A 125 -1.11 -8.72 -3.49
N HIS A 126 0.08 -8.57 -4.07
CA HIS A 126 0.93 -7.40 -3.89
C HIS A 126 0.89 -6.50 -5.13
N MET A 127 0.51 -5.23 -4.95
CA MET A 127 0.51 -4.22 -6.01
C MET A 127 1.31 -2.97 -5.58
N ARG A 128 1.76 -2.19 -6.57
CA ARG A 128 2.27 -0.83 -6.36
C ARG A 128 1.37 0.17 -7.07
N TRP A 129 1.27 1.36 -6.49
CA TRP A 129 0.64 2.51 -7.12
C TRP A 129 1.66 3.64 -7.20
N GLY A 130 1.72 4.29 -8.36
CA GLY A 130 2.43 5.55 -8.56
C GLY A 130 1.40 6.63 -8.83
N ALA A 131 1.59 7.82 -8.28
CA ALA A 131 0.67 8.93 -8.49
C ALA A 131 0.53 9.26 -10.00
N ASP A 132 -0.69 9.46 -10.48
CA ASP A 132 -0.92 10.07 -11.80
C ASP A 132 -0.87 11.60 -11.71
N TYR A 133 -1.22 12.14 -10.55
CA TYR A 133 -1.11 13.55 -10.15
C TYR A 133 -0.97 13.65 -8.62
N LEU A 134 -0.42 14.75 -8.13
CA LEU A 134 0.00 14.92 -6.73
C LEU A 134 -1.15 15.34 -5.80
N ASP A 135 -2.22 14.56 -5.78
CA ASP A 135 -3.39 14.78 -4.90
C ASP A 135 -3.78 13.50 -4.16
N ALA A 136 -4.18 13.62 -2.89
CA ALA A 136 -4.67 12.49 -2.08
C ALA A 136 -5.86 11.78 -2.71
N GLU A 137 -6.67 12.46 -3.53
CA GLU A 137 -7.76 11.85 -4.29
C GLU A 137 -7.30 10.67 -5.16
N ASN A 138 -6.14 10.78 -5.82
CA ASN A 138 -5.58 9.73 -6.68
C ASN A 138 -5.23 8.44 -5.90
N PHE A 139 -5.09 8.54 -4.58
CA PHE A 139 -4.80 7.41 -3.70
C PHE A 139 -6.04 6.93 -2.93
N LEU A 140 -6.84 7.87 -2.40
CA LEU A 140 -7.97 7.54 -1.54
C LEU A 140 -9.22 7.27 -2.38
N SER A 141 -9.69 8.24 -3.16
CA SER A 141 -10.92 8.07 -3.94
C SER A 141 -10.72 7.08 -5.09
N THR A 142 -9.67 7.27 -5.89
CA THR A 142 -9.39 6.46 -7.09
C THR A 142 -9.18 4.96 -6.77
N LEU A 143 -8.41 4.63 -5.73
CA LEU A 143 -8.08 3.23 -5.39
C LEU A 143 -9.08 2.54 -4.44
N LEU A 144 -9.82 3.30 -3.62
CA LEU A 144 -10.51 2.71 -2.48
C LEU A 144 -11.98 3.12 -2.37
N ALA A 145 -12.40 4.28 -2.86
CA ALA A 145 -13.82 4.59 -2.83
C ALA A 145 -14.59 3.57 -3.66
N SER A 146 -15.84 3.27 -3.28
CA SER A 146 -16.65 2.28 -4.01
C SER A 146 -16.92 2.69 -5.46
N TYR A 147 -16.83 4.00 -5.75
CA TYR A 147 -16.95 4.59 -7.08
C TYR A 147 -15.61 4.79 -7.79
N GLY A 148 -14.49 4.48 -7.14
CA GLY A 148 -13.16 4.55 -7.72
C GLY A 148 -12.99 3.52 -8.84
N ASN A 149 -12.45 3.95 -9.98
CA ASN A 149 -12.19 3.08 -11.14
C ASN A 149 -11.11 2.02 -10.85
N GLU A 150 -10.18 2.32 -9.95
CA GLU A 150 -9.06 1.45 -9.58
C GLU A 150 -9.29 0.66 -8.29
N ASN A 151 -10.49 0.72 -7.71
CA ASN A 151 -10.86 -0.14 -6.60
C ASN A 151 -11.03 -1.62 -7.02
N LYS A 152 -9.91 -2.35 -7.03
CA LYS A 152 -9.87 -3.78 -7.32
C LYS A 152 -10.04 -4.66 -6.08
N LEU A 153 -10.19 -4.06 -4.90
CA LEU A 153 -10.37 -4.75 -3.62
C LEU A 153 -11.85 -5.00 -3.27
N TYR A 154 -12.77 -4.45 -4.07
CA TYR A 154 -14.21 -4.40 -3.75
C TYR A 154 -14.49 -3.76 -2.38
N TYR A 155 -13.62 -2.86 -1.94
CA TYR A 155 -13.82 -2.15 -0.69
C TYR A 155 -14.99 -1.18 -0.84
N ALA A 156 -15.88 -1.14 0.15
CA ALA A 156 -17.01 -0.23 0.17
C ALA A 156 -17.34 0.10 1.62
N ASN A 157 -17.32 1.39 1.94
CA ASN A 157 -17.72 1.90 3.24
C ASN A 157 -18.46 3.23 3.01
N PRO A 158 -19.76 3.34 3.33
CA PRO A 158 -20.54 4.55 3.04
C PRO A 158 -19.99 5.82 3.72
N ALA A 159 -19.39 5.70 4.90
CA ALA A 159 -18.80 6.84 5.60
C ALA A 159 -17.50 7.30 4.91
N TYR A 160 -16.68 6.34 4.46
CA TYR A 160 -15.51 6.61 3.63
C TYR A 160 -15.90 7.31 2.32
N ASP A 161 -16.86 6.74 1.60
CA ASP A 161 -17.32 7.27 0.32
C ASP A 161 -17.89 8.69 0.46
N ALA A 162 -18.62 8.98 1.56
CA ALA A 162 -19.15 10.31 1.80
C ALA A 162 -18.05 11.36 1.99
N LEU A 163 -17.02 11.04 2.78
CA LEU A 163 -15.87 11.92 3.01
C LEU A 163 -15.07 12.16 1.72
N CYS A 164 -14.80 11.10 0.95
CA CYS A 164 -14.14 11.20 -0.34
C CYS A 164 -14.94 12.08 -1.30
N ARG A 165 -16.25 11.85 -1.48
CA ARG A 165 -17.08 12.67 -2.39
C ARG A 165 -17.09 14.15 -2.02
N GLU A 166 -17.14 14.46 -0.73
CA GLU A 166 -17.08 15.85 -0.28
C GLU A 166 -15.70 16.46 -0.58
N ALA A 167 -14.62 15.76 -0.22
CA ALA A 167 -13.24 16.21 -0.45
C ALA A 167 -12.90 16.40 -1.94
N ASP A 168 -13.46 15.56 -2.82
CA ASP A 168 -13.26 15.61 -4.27
C ASP A 168 -13.87 16.88 -4.90
N THR A 169 -14.81 17.56 -4.23
CA THR A 169 -15.56 18.72 -4.79
C THR A 169 -15.17 20.06 -4.16
N ILE A 170 -14.55 20.05 -2.99
CA ILE A 170 -14.12 21.27 -2.29
C ILE A 170 -12.86 21.85 -2.96
N GLN A 171 -12.75 23.18 -3.04
CA GLN A 171 -11.53 23.85 -3.51
C GLN A 171 -10.58 24.29 -2.38
N ASP A 172 -11.13 24.53 -1.18
CA ASP A 172 -10.36 24.89 0.01
C ASP A 172 -9.45 23.73 0.43
N GLU A 173 -8.15 23.90 0.20
CA GLU A 173 -7.14 22.87 0.45
C GLU A 173 -7.12 22.37 1.90
N ALA A 174 -7.30 23.25 2.88
CA ALA A 174 -7.25 22.86 4.30
C ALA A 174 -8.44 21.96 4.66
N LYS A 175 -9.64 22.31 4.19
CA LYS A 175 -10.85 21.49 4.38
C LYS A 175 -10.74 20.15 3.66
N ARG A 176 -10.23 20.12 2.42
CA ARG A 176 -10.00 18.87 1.68
C ARG A 176 -9.06 17.94 2.44
N LYS A 177 -7.93 18.47 2.93
CA LYS A 177 -6.96 17.70 3.72
C LYS A 177 -7.60 17.10 4.97
N GLU A 178 -8.45 17.84 5.67
CA GLU A 178 -9.14 17.33 6.86
C GLU A 178 -10.12 16.19 6.53
N LEU A 179 -10.84 16.29 5.41
CA LEU A 179 -11.77 15.23 4.99
C LEU A 179 -11.03 13.96 4.54
N TYR A 180 -9.99 14.10 3.72
CA TYR A 180 -9.14 12.97 3.33
C TYR A 180 -8.42 12.35 4.53
N ALA A 181 -8.00 13.15 5.51
CA ALA A 181 -7.43 12.66 6.76
C ALA A 181 -8.39 11.72 7.49
N LYS A 182 -9.67 12.10 7.62
CA LYS A 182 -10.71 11.26 8.24
C LYS A 182 -11.02 10.02 7.40
N ALA A 183 -11.04 10.15 6.08
CA ALA A 183 -11.25 9.02 5.18
C ALA A 183 -10.09 8.00 5.31
N GLU A 184 -8.85 8.48 5.32
CA GLU A 184 -7.65 7.67 5.49
C GLU A 184 -7.67 6.91 6.83
N ASP A 185 -8.09 7.58 7.93
CA ASP A 185 -8.23 6.93 9.23
C ASP A 185 -9.25 5.76 9.20
N ILE A 186 -10.38 5.92 8.50
CA ILE A 186 -11.39 4.85 8.34
C ILE A 186 -10.80 3.67 7.57
N VAL A 187 -10.17 3.92 6.42
CA VAL A 187 -9.69 2.83 5.57
C VAL A 187 -8.48 2.11 6.17
N LEU A 188 -7.61 2.82 6.90
CA LEU A 188 -6.53 2.19 7.68
C LEU A 188 -7.09 1.30 8.79
N GLN A 189 -8.19 1.71 9.45
CA GLN A 189 -8.88 0.86 10.43
C GLN A 189 -9.55 -0.35 9.78
N ASP A 190 -10.14 -0.18 8.59
CA ASP A 190 -10.76 -1.29 7.86
C ASP A 190 -9.74 -2.25 7.24
N ALA A 191 -8.51 -1.78 7.01
CA ALA A 191 -7.37 -2.52 6.47
C ALA A 191 -7.68 -3.33 5.17
N PRO A 192 -8.30 -2.76 4.12
CA PRO A 192 -8.54 -3.50 2.87
C PRO A 192 -7.24 -3.88 2.15
N PHE A 193 -6.15 -3.13 2.36
CA PHE A 193 -4.77 -3.55 2.05
C PHE A 193 -3.82 -3.02 3.14
N VAL A 194 -2.57 -3.51 3.13
CA VAL A 194 -1.53 -3.16 4.09
C VAL A 194 -0.45 -2.32 3.38
N PRO A 195 -0.34 -1.01 3.64
CA PRO A 195 0.79 -0.21 3.16
C PRO A 195 2.10 -0.71 3.77
N ILE A 196 3.13 -0.98 2.97
CA ILE A 196 4.42 -1.50 3.45
C ILE A 196 5.50 -0.42 3.39
N TYR A 197 5.75 0.14 2.21
CA TYR A 197 6.73 1.22 2.02
C TYR A 197 6.34 2.16 0.89
N PHE A 198 6.84 3.38 1.00
CA PHE A 198 6.99 4.31 -0.10
C PHE A 198 8.36 4.09 -0.72
N GLN A 199 8.37 3.71 -1.99
CA GLN A 199 9.62 3.46 -2.73
C GLN A 199 10.42 4.75 -2.83
N ARG A 200 11.74 4.66 -2.61
CA ARG A 200 12.68 5.73 -2.95
C ARG A 200 13.54 5.27 -4.10
N ASP A 201 13.70 6.14 -5.09
CA ASP A 201 14.65 5.93 -6.16
C ASP A 201 15.96 6.64 -5.79
N ALA A 202 17.07 5.94 -5.98
CA ALA A 202 18.41 6.47 -5.75
C ALA A 202 19.16 6.46 -7.08
N GLU A 203 19.69 7.62 -7.45
CA GLU A 203 20.38 7.80 -8.72
C GLU A 203 21.81 8.33 -8.49
N LEU A 204 22.77 7.74 -9.22
CA LEU A 204 24.16 8.22 -9.24
C LEU A 204 24.36 9.10 -10.46
N ILE A 205 24.32 10.41 -10.25
CA ILE A 205 24.47 11.40 -11.31
C ILE A 205 25.93 11.86 -11.37
N SER A 206 26.56 11.68 -12.53
CA SER A 206 27.93 12.15 -12.75
C SER A 206 28.00 13.68 -12.55
N PRO A 207 29.03 14.22 -11.88
CA PRO A 207 29.22 15.67 -11.75
C PRO A 207 29.29 16.44 -13.07
N ARG A 208 29.56 15.71 -14.17
CA ARG A 208 29.57 16.20 -15.56
C ARG A 208 28.18 16.53 -16.11
N VAL A 209 27.14 15.93 -15.55
CA VAL A 209 25.74 16.20 -15.94
C VAL A 209 25.35 17.55 -15.36
N LYS A 210 25.05 18.52 -16.22
CA LYS A 210 24.53 19.83 -15.85
C LYS A 210 23.13 20.03 -16.41
N GLY A 211 22.36 20.93 -15.78
CA GLY A 211 21.03 21.31 -16.25
C GLY A 211 19.97 20.21 -16.14
N LEU A 212 20.22 19.18 -15.33
CA LEU A 212 19.21 18.19 -14.95
C LEU A 212 18.13 18.86 -14.10
N ARG A 213 16.86 18.55 -14.38
CA ARG A 213 15.72 19.11 -13.66
C ARG A 213 14.89 17.96 -13.11
N GLU A 214 14.50 18.09 -11.86
CA GLU A 214 13.80 17.05 -11.12
C GLU A 214 12.34 17.45 -10.84
N SER A 215 11.52 16.44 -10.63
CA SER A 215 10.16 16.55 -10.12
C SER A 215 9.91 15.39 -9.15
N VAL A 216 8.76 15.40 -8.47
CA VAL A 216 8.34 14.28 -7.61
C VAL A 216 8.15 12.98 -8.43
N PHE A 217 7.98 13.07 -9.75
CA PHE A 217 7.89 11.93 -10.68
C PHE A 217 9.25 11.50 -11.26
N GLY A 218 10.36 12.05 -10.78
CA GLY A 218 11.70 11.86 -11.34
C GLY A 218 12.11 12.97 -12.31
N HIS A 219 13.02 12.66 -13.23
CA HIS A 219 13.59 13.65 -14.14
C HIS A 219 12.60 14.19 -15.17
N LEU A 220 12.58 15.50 -15.32
CA LEU A 220 11.90 16.15 -16.44
C LEU A 220 12.67 15.89 -17.75
N PRO A 221 12.01 16.05 -18.92
CA PRO A 221 12.68 15.87 -20.21
C PRO A 221 14.02 16.61 -20.29
N HIS A 222 15.05 15.91 -20.77
CA HIS A 222 16.47 16.31 -20.81
C HIS A 222 16.76 17.42 -21.84
N THR A 223 15.89 18.42 -21.94
CA THR A 223 15.96 19.54 -22.88
C THR A 223 17.03 20.57 -22.50
N THR A 224 17.44 20.58 -21.23
CA THR A 224 18.45 21.49 -20.67
C THR A 224 19.72 20.76 -20.24
N VAL A 225 19.81 19.45 -20.49
CA VAL A 225 20.90 18.60 -19.97
C VAL A 225 22.13 18.69 -20.88
N THR A 226 23.28 18.96 -20.27
CA THR A 226 24.59 18.94 -20.95
C THR A 226 25.56 18.02 -20.22
N LEU A 227 26.60 17.57 -20.94
CA LEU A 227 27.76 16.88 -20.38
C LEU A 227 28.98 17.77 -20.51
N GLU A 228 29.56 18.13 -19.37
CA GLU A 228 30.81 18.91 -19.27
C GLU A 228 31.94 17.98 -18.79
#